data_AF-A0A511WRS2-F1
#
_entry.id   AF-A0A511WRS2-F1
#
_cell.length_a   1.000
_cell.length_b   1.000
_cell.length_c   1.000
_cell.angle_alpha   90.00
_cell.angle_beta   90.00
_cell.angle_gamma   90.00
#
_symmetry.space_group_name_H-M   'P 1'
#
loop_
_entity.id
_entity.type
_entity.pdbx_description
1 polymer ?
#
loop_
_entity_poly.entity_id
_entity_poly.type
_entity_poly.pdbx_seq_one_letter_code
_entity_poly.pdbx_strand_id
1 'polypeptide(L)'
;MEDILTQIRDGNIQVDIGTTSQTSNGGINNVFINDIVSGYYIADDGEIAGPICQVVGVRGDGLLTGVTLPPIPDPTPERGGECECCEQPTRELLQMLFDQNSSADYFTDGFFDNIQDADILDISEGLVKITTGNETYILSTCHISKLQDITPGLTFEP
;
A
#
# COMPACT_ATOMS: atom_id res chain seq x y z
N MET A 1 -2.92 6.55 -4.20
CA MET A 1 -3.40 5.29 -4.81
C MET A 1 -3.73 5.45 -6.30
N GLU A 2 -4.46 6.48 -6.72
CA GLU A 2 -4.78 6.71 -8.15
C GLU A 2 -3.54 6.71 -9.07
N ASP A 3 -2.47 7.43 -8.67
CA ASP A 3 -1.20 7.43 -9.41
C ASP A 3 -0.55 6.05 -9.52
N ILE A 4 -0.70 5.21 -8.48
CA ILE A 4 -0.16 3.84 -8.45
C ILE A 4 -0.92 2.96 -9.44
N LEU A 5 -2.25 3.01 -9.39
CA LEU A 5 -3.09 2.26 -10.33
C LEU A 5 -2.86 2.72 -11.77
N THR A 6 -2.59 4.02 -11.99
CA THR A 6 -2.28 4.59 -13.31
C THR A 6 -0.98 4.02 -13.85
N GLN A 7 0.07 3.98 -13.03
CA GLN A 7 1.34 3.35 -13.40
C GLN A 7 1.19 1.85 -13.69
N ILE A 8 0.38 1.14 -12.90
CA ILE A 8 0.10 -0.29 -13.12
C ILE A 8 -0.60 -0.51 -14.47
N ARG A 9 -1.62 0.30 -14.78
CA ARG A 9 -2.31 0.28 -16.08
C ARG A 9 -1.33 0.55 -17.22
N ASP A 10 -0.57 1.64 -17.14
CA ASP A 10 0.31 2.09 -18.22
C ASP A 10 1.50 1.12 -18.43
N GLY A 11 1.93 0.46 -17.35
CA GLY A 11 2.93 -0.61 -17.39
C GLY A 11 2.38 -1.96 -17.84
N ASN A 12 1.07 -2.10 -18.05
CA ASN A 12 0.39 -3.35 -18.32
C ASN A 12 0.78 -4.45 -17.32
N ILE A 13 0.73 -4.11 -16.03
CA ILE A 13 1.16 -4.97 -14.93
C ILE A 13 -0.05 -5.73 -14.38
N GLN A 14 0.08 -7.04 -14.26
CA GLN A 14 -0.91 -7.88 -13.58
C GLN A 14 -0.74 -7.76 -12.07
N VAL A 15 -1.83 -7.52 -11.36
CA VAL A 15 -1.81 -7.30 -9.91
C VAL A 15 -2.99 -7.98 -9.22
N ASP A 16 -2.83 -8.18 -7.92
CA ASP A 16 -3.96 -8.35 -7.02
C ASP A 16 -4.31 -7.02 -6.36
N ILE A 17 -5.60 -6.73 -6.25
CA ILE A 17 -6.12 -5.52 -5.63
C ILE A 17 -6.89 -5.93 -4.38
N GLY A 18 -6.43 -5.45 -3.24
CA GLY A 18 -7.13 -5.60 -1.96
C GLY A 18 -7.99 -4.39 -1.66
N THR A 19 -9.26 -4.61 -1.29
CA THR A 19 -10.18 -3.55 -0.86
C THR A 19 -10.66 -3.75 0.58
N THR A 20 -11.13 -2.66 1.19
CA THR A 20 -11.73 -2.64 2.54
C THR A 20 -12.96 -3.54 2.68
N SER A 21 -13.65 -3.81 1.58
CA SER A 21 -14.86 -4.65 1.53
C SER A 21 -14.58 -6.16 1.44
N GLN A 22 -13.32 -6.56 1.24
CA GLN A 22 -12.93 -7.95 1.07
C GLN A 22 -12.39 -8.54 2.36
N THR A 23 -12.83 -9.75 2.72
CA THR A 23 -12.16 -10.56 3.76
C THR A 23 -11.09 -11.44 3.12
N SER A 24 -10.21 -12.03 3.94
CA SER A 24 -8.93 -12.68 3.61
C SER A 24 -8.95 -13.88 2.63
N ASN A 25 -10.00 -14.07 1.83
CA ASN A 25 -10.08 -15.06 0.74
C ASN A 25 -10.84 -14.56 -0.52
N GLY A 26 -11.19 -13.27 -0.61
CA GLY A 26 -12.09 -12.72 -1.66
C GLY A 26 -11.50 -11.61 -2.52
N GLY A 27 -10.16 -11.52 -2.63
CA GLY A 27 -9.46 -10.47 -3.39
C GLY A 27 -9.80 -10.42 -4.88
N ILE A 28 -9.55 -9.29 -5.51
CA ILE A 28 -9.50 -9.19 -6.98
C ILE A 28 -8.11 -9.64 -7.38
N ASN A 29 -7.99 -10.86 -7.88
CA ASN A 29 -6.69 -11.49 -8.10
C ASN A 29 -6.34 -11.57 -9.59
N ASN A 30 -5.05 -11.40 -9.91
CA ASN A 30 -4.47 -11.55 -11.23
C ASN A 30 -5.17 -10.73 -12.33
N VAL A 31 -5.49 -9.47 -12.05
CA VAL A 31 -6.18 -8.59 -13.00
C VAL A 31 -5.23 -7.61 -13.68
N PHE A 32 -5.60 -7.21 -14.90
CA PHE A 32 -5.06 -6.01 -15.53
C PHE A 32 -6.04 -4.86 -15.31
N ILE A 33 -5.50 -3.68 -15.00
CA ILE A 33 -6.29 -2.46 -14.97
C ILE A 33 -6.44 -1.98 -16.41
N ASN A 34 -7.67 -1.83 -16.88
CA ASN A 34 -7.97 -1.33 -18.22
C ASN A 34 -8.10 0.20 -18.23
N ASP A 35 -8.72 0.79 -17.18
CA ASP A 35 -8.97 2.23 -17.14
C ASP A 35 -9.09 2.78 -15.71
N ILE A 36 -8.94 4.09 -15.59
CA ILE A 36 -9.12 4.87 -14.35
C ILE A 36 -9.95 6.09 -14.69
N VAL A 37 -11.15 6.17 -14.10
CA VAL A 37 -12.12 7.22 -14.42
C VAL A 37 -12.90 7.64 -13.19
N SER A 38 -12.94 8.95 -12.95
CA SER A 38 -13.79 9.57 -11.92
C SER A 38 -13.67 8.94 -10.52
N GLY A 39 -12.46 8.60 -10.09
CA GLY A 39 -12.20 7.98 -8.79
C GLY A 39 -12.50 6.48 -8.71
N TYR A 40 -12.68 5.81 -9.85
CA TYR A 40 -12.82 4.36 -9.99
C TYR A 40 -11.68 3.78 -10.81
N TYR A 41 -11.28 2.55 -10.50
CA TYR A 41 -10.53 1.71 -11.42
C TYR A 41 -11.49 0.76 -12.14
N ILE A 42 -11.14 0.39 -13.36
CA ILE A 42 -11.80 -0.61 -14.19
C ILE A 42 -10.77 -1.67 -14.56
N ALA A 43 -11.09 -2.93 -14.31
CA ALA A 43 -10.20 -4.06 -14.50
C ALA A 43 -10.91 -5.24 -15.17
N ASP A 44 -10.10 -6.18 -15.68
CA ASP A 44 -10.53 -7.42 -16.32
C ASP A 44 -11.55 -7.19 -17.45
N ASP A 45 -11.18 -6.36 -18.41
CA ASP A 45 -11.99 -5.96 -19.58
C ASP A 45 -13.35 -5.34 -19.22
N GLY A 46 -13.43 -4.73 -18.02
CA GLY A 46 -14.62 -4.03 -17.55
C GLY A 46 -15.56 -4.86 -16.71
N GLU A 47 -15.21 -6.11 -16.40
CA GLU A 47 -15.99 -6.96 -15.50
C GLU A 47 -15.92 -6.48 -14.04
N ILE A 48 -14.85 -5.75 -13.69
CA ILE A 48 -14.61 -5.28 -12.34
C ILE A 48 -14.45 -3.76 -12.35
N ALA A 49 -15.26 -3.07 -11.55
CA ALA A 49 -15.09 -1.65 -11.28
C ALA A 49 -15.18 -1.40 -9.78
N GLY A 50 -14.21 -0.67 -9.24
CA GLY A 50 -14.13 -0.40 -7.81
C GLY A 50 -13.70 1.04 -7.52
N PRO A 51 -14.24 1.66 -6.46
CA PRO A 51 -13.80 2.99 -6.05
C PRO A 51 -12.37 2.93 -5.52
N ILE A 52 -11.52 3.84 -5.98
CA ILE A 52 -10.10 3.92 -5.61
C ILE A 52 -9.93 4.15 -4.11
N CYS A 53 -10.85 4.89 -3.48
CA CYS A 53 -10.83 5.16 -2.04
C CYS A 53 -11.10 3.95 -1.14
N GLN A 54 -11.49 2.80 -1.71
CA GLN A 54 -11.64 1.55 -0.97
C GLN A 54 -10.44 0.62 -1.18
N VAL A 55 -9.46 0.99 -2.02
CA VAL A 55 -8.27 0.17 -2.26
C VAL A 55 -7.33 0.30 -1.07
N VAL A 56 -7.13 -0.82 -0.37
CA VAL A 56 -6.20 -0.96 0.75
C VAL A 56 -4.78 -1.10 0.24
N GLY A 57 -4.59 -1.80 -0.87
CA GLY A 57 -3.29 -1.96 -1.48
C GLY A 57 -3.34 -2.72 -2.79
N VAL A 58 -2.16 -2.95 -3.34
CA VAL A 58 -1.93 -3.78 -4.51
C VAL A 58 -0.73 -4.70 -4.26
N ARG A 59 -0.78 -5.92 -4.78
CA ARG A 59 0.32 -6.89 -4.77
C ARG A 59 0.70 -7.26 -6.20
N GLY A 60 1.99 -7.41 -6.46
CA GLY A 60 2.48 -8.02 -7.69
C GLY A 60 3.81 -8.75 -7.48
N ASP A 61 3.97 -9.91 -8.12
CA ASP A 61 5.12 -10.80 -7.99
C ASP A 61 6.38 -10.21 -8.67
N GLY A 62 7.05 -9.27 -7.99
CA GLY A 62 8.23 -8.56 -8.49
C GLY A 62 7.93 -7.55 -9.61
N LEU A 63 6.68 -7.48 -10.07
CA LEU A 63 6.26 -6.62 -11.17
C LEU A 63 6.05 -5.15 -10.75
N LEU A 64 5.87 -4.88 -9.45
CA LEU A 64 5.74 -3.51 -8.94
C LEU A 64 7.08 -2.80 -8.76
N THR A 65 8.21 -3.43 -9.10
CA THR A 65 9.55 -2.82 -8.98
C THR A 65 9.67 -1.50 -9.76
N GLY A 66 9.07 -1.42 -10.95
CA GLY A 66 9.05 -0.22 -11.79
C GLY A 66 8.04 0.87 -11.36
N VAL A 67 7.17 0.59 -10.39
CA VAL A 67 6.19 1.57 -9.88
C VAL A 67 6.85 2.44 -8.82
N THR A 68 6.84 3.75 -9.04
CA THR A 68 7.40 4.75 -8.13
C THR A 68 6.30 5.37 -7.27
N LEU A 69 6.55 5.50 -5.97
CA LEU A 69 5.64 6.26 -5.12
C LEU A 69 5.79 7.77 -5.40
N PRO A 70 4.71 8.55 -5.29
CA PRO A 70 4.82 10.01 -5.37
C PRO A 70 5.69 10.53 -4.20
N PRO A 71 6.31 11.71 -4.35
CA PRO A 71 7.07 12.29 -3.25
C PRO A 71 6.16 12.67 -2.09
N ILE A 72 6.67 12.56 -0.86
CA ILE A 72 6.03 13.13 0.33
C ILE A 72 5.93 14.66 0.11
N PRO A 73 4.75 15.27 0.06
CA PRO A 73 4.64 16.70 -0.11
C PRO A 73 5.06 17.43 1.17
N ASP A 74 5.37 18.71 1.02
CA ASP A 74 5.65 19.57 2.17
C ASP A 74 4.44 19.56 3.14
N PRO A 75 4.69 19.53 4.47
CA PRO A 75 3.62 19.51 5.46
C PRO A 75 2.72 20.74 5.28
N THR A 76 1.45 20.50 4.95
CA THR A 76 0.45 21.57 4.79
C THR A 76 -0.57 21.47 5.93
N PRO A 77 -0.90 22.59 6.61
CA PRO A 77 -1.77 22.58 7.80
C PRO A 77 -3.25 22.25 7.56
N GLU A 78 -3.67 21.93 6.34
CA GLU A 78 -5.09 21.98 5.92
C GLU A 78 -5.69 20.63 5.46
N ARG A 79 -5.02 19.50 5.69
CA ARG A 79 -5.47 18.19 5.17
C ARG A 79 -6.31 17.41 6.18
N GLY A 80 -7.51 17.92 6.48
CA GLY A 80 -8.49 17.26 7.36
C GLY A 80 -8.93 15.85 6.90
N GLY A 81 -9.04 14.89 7.84
CA GLY A 81 -9.69 13.59 7.62
C GLY A 81 -9.39 12.55 8.71
N GLU A 82 -10.15 11.44 8.76
CA GLU A 82 -9.87 10.32 9.69
C GLU A 82 -8.49 9.68 9.45
N CYS A 83 -7.99 9.76 8.22
CA CYS A 83 -6.62 9.37 7.88
C CYS A 83 -5.55 10.32 8.46
N GLU A 84 -5.84 11.59 8.73
CA GLU A 84 -4.81 12.57 9.12
C GLU A 84 -4.21 12.24 10.50
N CYS A 85 -5.03 11.76 11.45
CA CYS A 85 -4.56 11.41 12.79
C CYS A 85 -3.71 10.13 12.83
N CYS A 86 -3.83 9.28 11.81
CA CYS A 86 -3.13 8.00 11.72
C CYS A 86 -1.99 8.02 10.70
N GLU A 87 -2.11 8.79 9.62
CA GLU A 87 -1.15 8.77 8.51
C GLU A 87 0.21 9.30 8.95
N GLN A 88 0.26 10.47 9.59
CA GLN A 88 1.54 11.07 9.98
C GLN A 88 2.29 10.18 10.99
N PRO A 89 1.70 9.74 12.12
CA PRO A 89 2.40 8.86 13.05
C PRO A 89 2.82 7.51 12.43
N THR A 90 1.97 6.94 11.56
CA THR A 90 2.29 5.68 10.87
C THR A 90 3.46 5.89 9.91
N ARG A 91 3.47 6.98 9.14
CA ARG A 91 4.56 7.32 8.23
C ARG A 91 5.87 7.55 8.98
N GLU A 92 5.84 8.30 10.08
CA GLU A 92 7.02 8.53 10.92
C GLU A 92 7.59 7.22 11.48
N LEU A 93 6.72 6.32 11.96
CA LEU A 93 7.12 5.00 12.42
C LEU A 93 7.73 4.15 11.28
N LEU A 94 7.12 4.15 10.11
CA LEU A 94 7.65 3.45 8.93
C LEU A 94 9.01 4.03 8.51
N GLN A 95 9.20 5.34 8.59
CA GLN A 95 10.48 5.98 8.30
C GLN A 95 11.56 5.52 9.29
N MET A 96 11.24 5.43 10.58
CA MET A 96 12.16 4.88 11.57
C MET A 96 12.55 3.43 11.26
N LEU A 97 11.58 2.60 10.86
CA LEU A 97 11.83 1.21 10.47
C LEU A 97 12.74 1.13 9.24
N PHE A 98 12.48 1.96 8.23
CA PHE A 98 13.30 2.04 7.02
C PHE A 98 14.73 2.46 7.34
N ASP A 99 14.92 3.51 8.14
CA ASP A 99 16.25 4.02 8.52
C ASP A 99 17.04 3.00 9.35
N GLN A 100 16.35 2.17 10.13
CA GLN A 100 16.94 1.10 10.95
C GLN A 100 17.14 -0.22 10.17
N ASN A 101 16.73 -0.29 8.90
CA ASN A 101 16.66 -1.53 8.11
C ASN A 101 15.91 -2.66 8.86
N SER A 102 14.78 -2.32 9.47
CA SER A 102 13.92 -3.26 10.17
C SER A 102 12.83 -3.82 9.25
N SER A 103 12.61 -5.13 9.34
CA SER A 103 11.44 -5.80 8.79
C SER A 103 10.31 -5.82 9.82
N ALA A 104 9.07 -6.02 9.37
CA ALA A 104 7.91 -6.18 10.24
C ALA A 104 6.81 -7.01 9.57
N ASP A 105 5.90 -7.53 10.39
CA ASP A 105 4.62 -8.06 9.95
C ASP A 105 3.61 -6.91 9.82
N TYR A 106 2.94 -6.81 8.67
CA TYR A 106 1.97 -5.76 8.36
C TYR A 106 0.54 -6.32 8.41
N PHE A 107 -0.31 -5.65 9.17
CA PHE A 107 -1.73 -5.99 9.28
C PHE A 107 -2.54 -4.84 8.72
N THR A 108 -3.17 -5.06 7.57
CA THR A 108 -4.13 -4.09 7.02
C THR A 108 -5.56 -4.55 7.16
N ASP A 109 -6.50 -3.62 6.95
CA ASP A 109 -7.89 -3.99 6.76
C ASP A 109 -8.05 -4.98 5.58
N GLY A 110 -8.87 -6.00 5.76
CA GLY A 110 -9.38 -6.83 4.66
C GLY A 110 -8.39 -7.83 4.06
N PHE A 111 -8.06 -7.67 2.78
CA PHE A 111 -7.36 -8.68 1.97
C PHE A 111 -5.88 -8.90 2.35
N PHE A 112 -5.16 -7.83 2.71
CA PHE A 112 -3.75 -7.89 3.09
C PHE A 112 -3.55 -7.98 4.60
N ASP A 113 -4.30 -8.89 5.23
CA ASP A 113 -4.16 -9.20 6.64
C ASP A 113 -2.98 -10.17 6.84
N ASN A 114 -1.97 -9.75 7.61
CA ASN A 114 -0.77 -10.52 7.98
C ASN A 114 0.23 -10.78 6.82
N ILE A 115 0.77 -9.71 6.22
CA ILE A 115 1.96 -9.80 5.35
C ILE A 115 3.19 -9.93 6.26
N GLN A 116 3.91 -11.05 6.17
CA GLN A 116 4.98 -11.40 7.12
C GLN A 116 6.38 -11.04 6.62
N ASP A 117 7.26 -10.72 7.57
CA ASP A 117 8.69 -10.51 7.36
C ASP A 117 8.99 -9.52 6.22
N ALA A 118 8.23 -8.42 6.14
CA ALA A 118 8.32 -7.50 5.01
C ALA A 118 9.31 -6.36 5.25
N ASP A 119 10.17 -6.13 4.26
CA ASP A 119 11.11 -5.02 4.21
C ASP A 119 10.48 -3.81 3.52
N ILE A 120 10.75 -2.60 4.03
CA ILE A 120 10.31 -1.37 3.39
C ILE A 120 11.25 -1.04 2.23
N LEU A 121 10.67 -0.79 1.06
CA LEU A 121 11.39 -0.34 -0.13
C LEU A 121 11.30 1.18 -0.35
N ASP A 122 10.13 1.76 -0.07
CA ASP A 122 9.87 3.19 -0.29
C ASP A 122 8.68 3.65 0.57
N ILE A 123 8.67 4.93 0.92
CA ILE A 123 7.63 5.56 1.75
C ILE A 123 7.20 6.88 1.10
N SER A 124 5.89 7.06 0.98
CA SER A 124 5.26 8.27 0.47
C SER A 124 4.19 8.76 1.45
N GLU A 125 3.63 9.94 1.21
CA GLU A 125 2.40 10.33 1.87
C GLU A 125 1.27 9.35 1.50
N GLY A 126 0.62 8.82 2.54
CA GLY A 126 -0.50 7.90 2.40
C GLY A 126 -0.16 6.50 1.87
N LEU A 127 1.10 6.20 1.56
CA LEU A 127 1.50 4.95 0.91
C LEU A 127 2.84 4.42 1.42
N VAL A 128 2.95 3.09 1.49
CA VAL A 128 4.23 2.39 1.72
C VAL A 128 4.40 1.28 0.70
N LYS A 129 5.62 1.14 0.18
CA LYS A 129 6.01 0.03 -0.69
C LYS A 129 6.87 -0.92 0.12
N ILE A 130 6.44 -2.18 0.19
CA ILE A 130 7.14 -3.22 0.94
C ILE A 130 7.39 -4.45 0.07
N THR A 131 8.29 -5.32 0.49
CA THR A 131 8.59 -6.58 -0.18
C THR A 131 8.72 -7.71 0.83
N THR A 132 8.22 -8.89 0.47
CA THR A 132 8.49 -10.14 1.21
C THR A 132 8.73 -11.26 0.20
N GLY A 133 9.91 -11.87 0.26
CA GLY A 133 10.36 -12.80 -0.78
C GLY A 133 10.34 -12.17 -2.18
N ASN A 134 9.50 -12.69 -3.07
CA ASN A 134 9.32 -12.19 -4.43
C ASN A 134 8.08 -11.29 -4.61
N GLU A 135 7.28 -11.13 -3.57
CA GLU A 135 6.05 -10.35 -3.63
C GLU A 135 6.35 -8.90 -3.25
N THR A 136 5.91 -7.96 -4.07
CA THR A 136 5.95 -6.53 -3.76
C THR A 136 4.53 -6.05 -3.51
N TYR A 137 4.38 -5.21 -2.49
CA TYR A 137 3.11 -4.62 -2.10
C TYR A 137 3.24 -3.10 -2.09
N ILE A 138 2.16 -2.43 -2.48
CA ILE A 138 1.99 -1.00 -2.23
C ILE A 138 0.70 -0.85 -1.43
N LEU A 139 0.84 -0.46 -0.17
CA LEU A 139 -0.23 -0.39 0.81
C LEU A 139 -0.57 1.06 1.13
N SER A 140 -1.85 1.32 1.36
CA SER A 140 -2.32 2.57 1.96
C SER A 140 -1.97 2.59 3.44
N THR A 141 -1.24 3.62 3.89
CA THR A 141 -0.86 3.75 5.30
C THR A 141 -2.08 3.99 6.21
N CYS A 142 -3.19 4.52 5.67
CA CYS A 142 -4.45 4.67 6.41
C CYS A 142 -5.06 3.34 6.85
N HIS A 143 -4.75 2.26 6.14
CA HIS A 143 -5.34 0.95 6.40
C HIS A 143 -4.41 0.03 7.17
N ILE A 144 -3.20 0.48 7.52
CA ILE A 144 -2.30 -0.28 8.40
C ILE A 144 -2.82 -0.14 9.82
N SER A 145 -3.36 -1.24 10.34
CA SER A 145 -3.93 -1.29 11.69
C SER A 145 -2.88 -1.62 12.77
N LYS A 146 -1.83 -2.36 12.39
CA LYS A 146 -0.79 -2.83 13.31
C LYS A 146 0.47 -3.24 12.54
N LEU A 147 1.62 -3.00 13.17
CA LEU A 147 2.91 -3.61 12.84
C LEU A 147 3.31 -4.55 13.97
N GLN A 148 3.80 -5.74 13.66
CA GLN A 148 4.22 -6.74 14.64
C GLN A 148 5.58 -7.34 14.28
N ASP A 149 6.21 -8.03 15.23
CA ASP A 149 7.41 -8.85 15.02
C ASP A 149 8.59 -8.10 14.36
N ILE A 150 8.69 -6.80 14.69
CA ILE A 150 9.68 -5.88 14.17
C ILE A 150 11.10 -6.37 14.46
N THR A 151 11.91 -6.56 13.41
CA THR A 151 13.25 -7.14 13.51
C THR A 151 14.30 -6.41 12.63
N PRO A 152 15.40 -5.87 13.21
CA PRO A 152 15.64 -5.72 14.64
C PRO A 152 14.59 -4.79 15.27
N GLY A 153 14.30 -5.02 16.55
CA GLY A 153 13.31 -4.21 17.28
C GLY A 153 13.67 -2.73 17.33
N LEU A 154 12.65 -1.87 17.43
CA LEU A 154 12.81 -0.42 17.45
C LEU A 154 13.73 0.04 18.59
N THR A 155 14.74 0.84 18.24
CA THR A 155 15.49 1.63 19.20
C THR A 155 14.93 3.04 19.26
N PHE A 156 14.49 3.46 20.45
CA PHE A 156 14.12 4.84 20.72
C PHE A 156 15.31 5.54 21.37
N GLU A 157 15.93 6.48 20.66
CA GLU A 157 16.88 7.38 21.31
C GLU A 157 16.11 8.32 22.26
N PRO A 158 16.60 8.53 23.49
CA PRO A 158 15.90 9.26 24.56
C PRO A 158 15.81 10.77 24.34
#